data_AF-A0A843SY90-F1
#
_entry.id   AF-A0A843SY90-F1
#
_cell.length_a   1.000
_cell.length_b   1.000
_cell.length_c   1.000
_cell.angle_alpha   90.00
_cell.angle_beta   90.00
_cell.angle_gamma   90.00
#
_symmetry.space_group_name_H-M   'P 1'
#
loop_
_entity.id
_entity.type
_entity.pdbx_description
1 polymer ?
#
loop_
_entity_poly.entity_id
_entity_poly.type
_entity_poly.pdbx_seq_one_letter_code
_entity_poly.pdbx_strand_id
1 'polypeptide(L)'
;RTLANEVDRFAFSQYLFERQWSELRGYLQERRIGIIGDLPIFVAHDSADVWAHPDLFQLHPDGRPEYVAGVPPDYFSETGQRWGNPLYRWDRLRQQDYRWWIDRFRRTFSLVDVVRVDHFRGFEAYWEIPAAKETAVEGRWAPGPGADFFRTVEDRLGRLPIIAEDLGLITPEVNALRDELGMPGMRVIQFAFDGDPHNIHLPRNYTNRSVAYTGTHDNDTITGWWSATNSLERERARAWMGDGEPEGWDFIEAVLASPAATAIIPLQDLLGLSSGARMNTPGKASDNWTWRIGSNEPDGALAARLRELTERTDRLVPSEEKGLT
;
A
#
# COMPACT_ATOMS: atom_id res chain seq x y z
N ARG A 1 16.09 -35.03 10.73
CA ARG A 1 15.84 -36.21 9.85
C ARG A 1 14.35 -36.58 9.79
N THR A 2 13.60 -36.52 10.89
CA THR A 2 12.17 -36.91 10.94
C THR A 2 11.22 -36.08 10.06
N LEU A 3 11.47 -34.78 9.85
CA LEU A 3 10.64 -33.89 9.02
C LEU A 3 11.25 -33.57 7.64
N ALA A 4 12.26 -34.32 7.19
CA ALA A 4 13.00 -33.99 5.97
C ALA A 4 12.09 -33.87 4.73
N ASN A 5 11.18 -34.83 4.53
CA ASN A 5 10.24 -34.81 3.40
C ASN A 5 9.29 -33.60 3.45
N GLU A 6 8.91 -33.14 4.64
CA GLU A 6 8.04 -31.97 4.78
C GLU A 6 8.79 -30.68 4.44
N VAL A 7 10.04 -30.56 4.90
CA VAL A 7 10.95 -29.46 4.53
C VAL A 7 11.16 -29.44 3.02
N ASP A 8 11.45 -30.59 2.40
CA ASP A 8 11.63 -30.69 0.95
C ASP A 8 10.36 -30.31 0.19
N ARG A 9 9.18 -30.67 0.70
CA ARG A 9 7.90 -30.26 0.10
C ARG A 9 7.72 -28.75 0.15
N PHE A 10 7.99 -28.10 1.29
CA PHE A 10 7.92 -26.64 1.41
C PHE A 10 8.94 -25.95 0.49
N ALA A 11 10.18 -26.44 0.45
CA ALA A 11 11.20 -25.93 -0.45
C ALA A 11 10.79 -26.08 -1.92
N PHE A 12 10.19 -27.21 -2.29
CA PHE A 12 9.68 -27.43 -3.64
C PHE A 12 8.52 -26.49 -3.99
N SER A 13 7.60 -26.22 -3.07
CA SER A 13 6.54 -25.21 -3.27
C SER A 13 7.13 -23.82 -3.51
N GLN A 14 8.15 -23.41 -2.76
CA GLN A 14 8.84 -22.14 -2.97
C GLN A 14 9.58 -22.10 -4.32
N TYR A 15 10.21 -23.21 -4.73
CA TYR A 15 10.83 -23.34 -6.05
C TYR A 15 9.81 -23.15 -7.18
N LEU A 16 8.64 -23.77 -7.08
CA LEU A 16 7.58 -23.62 -8.09
C LEU A 16 7.06 -22.18 -8.16
N PHE A 17 6.85 -21.53 -7.01
CA PHE A 17 6.49 -20.12 -6.94
C PHE A 17 7.54 -19.25 -7.64
N GLU A 18 8.82 -19.42 -7.28
CA GLU A 18 9.91 -18.61 -7.84
C GLU A 18 9.99 -18.74 -9.36
N ARG A 19 9.85 -19.98 -9.86
CA ARG A 19 9.86 -20.25 -11.29
C ARG A 19 8.70 -19.57 -12.00
N GLN A 20 7.47 -19.76 -11.54
CA GLN A 20 6.28 -19.19 -12.18
C GLN A 20 6.28 -17.66 -12.12
N TRP A 21 6.70 -17.09 -10.99
CA TRP A 21 6.81 -15.65 -10.82
C TRP A 21 7.88 -15.05 -11.75
N SER A 22 9.03 -15.71 -11.87
CA SER A 22 10.10 -15.26 -12.77
C SER A 22 9.67 -15.32 -14.24
N GLU A 23 8.96 -16.37 -14.66
CA GLU A 23 8.39 -16.48 -16.01
C GLU A 23 7.39 -15.33 -16.30
N LEU A 24 6.51 -15.01 -15.34
CA LEU A 24 5.59 -13.86 -15.45
C LEU A 24 6.34 -12.53 -15.53
N ARG A 25 7.36 -12.31 -14.68
CA ARG A 25 8.17 -11.09 -14.71
C ARG A 25 8.86 -10.91 -16.05
N GLY A 26 9.46 -11.97 -16.61
CA GLY A 26 10.08 -11.92 -17.93
C GLY A 26 9.08 -11.48 -19.01
N TYR A 27 7.88 -12.06 -19.00
CA TYR A 27 6.80 -11.70 -19.93
C TYR A 27 6.37 -10.22 -19.82
N LEU A 28 6.27 -9.68 -18.61
CA LEU A 28 5.90 -8.28 -18.36
C LEU A 28 7.03 -7.30 -18.74
N GLN A 29 8.29 -7.67 -18.49
CA GLN A 29 9.45 -6.86 -18.86
C GLN A 29 9.58 -6.67 -20.38
N GLU A 30 9.35 -7.72 -21.18
CA GLU A 30 9.28 -7.62 -22.64
C GLU A 30 8.23 -6.60 -23.13
N ARG A 31 7.22 -6.33 -22.29
CA ARG A 31 6.12 -5.39 -22.55
C ARG A 31 6.30 -4.05 -21.83
N ARG A 32 7.44 -3.85 -21.16
CA ARG A 32 7.74 -2.64 -20.38
C ARG A 32 6.70 -2.37 -19.28
N ILE A 33 6.14 -3.43 -18.71
CA ILE A 33 5.20 -3.38 -17.58
C ILE A 33 5.98 -3.69 -16.31
N GLY A 34 6.03 -2.73 -15.38
CA GLY A 34 6.60 -2.92 -14.05
C GLY A 34 5.58 -3.45 -13.05
N ILE A 35 6.05 -4.16 -12.03
CA ILE A 35 5.23 -4.64 -10.92
C ILE A 35 5.50 -3.77 -9.69
N ILE A 36 4.42 -3.23 -9.11
CA ILE A 36 4.43 -2.61 -7.80
C ILE A 36 4.04 -3.67 -6.77
N GLY A 37 4.99 -4.05 -5.92
CA GLY A 37 4.74 -4.91 -4.76
C GLY A 37 4.29 -4.11 -3.54
N ASP A 38 4.04 -4.85 -2.46
CA ASP A 38 3.52 -4.33 -1.22
C ASP A 38 4.24 -5.00 -0.05
N LEU A 39 4.75 -4.20 0.89
CA LEU A 39 5.53 -4.65 2.02
C LEU A 39 4.89 -4.13 3.32
N PRO A 40 4.12 -4.98 4.02
CA PRO A 40 3.64 -4.69 5.38
C PRO A 40 4.79 -4.27 6.28
N ILE A 41 4.68 -3.18 7.05
CA ILE A 41 5.78 -2.81 7.94
C ILE A 41 6.06 -3.91 8.96
N PHE A 42 5.01 -4.46 9.59
CA PHE A 42 5.13 -5.52 10.60
C PHE A 42 4.95 -6.92 10.01
N VAL A 43 5.46 -7.92 10.72
CA VAL A 43 5.26 -9.35 10.41
C VAL A 43 4.26 -9.96 11.38
N ALA A 44 3.65 -11.10 11.05
CA ALA A 44 2.77 -11.80 11.97
C ALA A 44 3.56 -12.41 13.15
N HIS A 45 2.95 -12.52 14.34
CA HIS A 45 3.60 -13.14 15.51
C HIS A 45 3.94 -14.62 15.24
N ASP A 46 2.96 -15.37 14.74
CA ASP A 46 3.14 -16.76 14.31
C ASP A 46 3.78 -16.80 12.91
N SER A 47 5.08 -16.53 12.85
CA SER A 47 5.85 -16.52 11.61
C SER A 47 7.27 -17.06 11.81
N ALA A 48 7.86 -17.55 10.72
CA ALA A 48 9.27 -17.95 10.70
C ALA A 48 10.21 -16.78 11.02
N ASP A 49 9.83 -15.55 10.64
CA ASP A 49 10.59 -14.33 10.93
C ASP A 49 10.76 -14.12 12.44
N VAL A 50 9.66 -14.21 13.19
CA VAL A 50 9.66 -14.01 14.64
C VAL A 50 10.30 -15.21 15.35
N TRP A 51 9.98 -16.43 14.91
CA TRP A 51 10.52 -17.65 15.51
C TRP A 51 12.04 -17.76 15.35
N ALA A 52 12.58 -17.43 14.18
CA ALA A 52 14.01 -17.53 13.90
C ALA A 52 14.83 -16.33 14.45
N HIS A 53 14.17 -15.20 14.70
CA HIS A 53 14.82 -13.95 15.14
C HIS A 53 14.12 -13.29 16.33
N PRO A 54 13.85 -14.00 17.45
CA PRO A 54 13.07 -13.46 18.57
C PRO A 54 13.78 -12.27 19.24
N ASP A 55 15.10 -12.15 19.09
CA ASP A 55 15.91 -11.03 19.59
C ASP A 55 15.57 -9.70 18.89
N LEU A 56 14.97 -9.72 17.70
CA LEU A 56 14.60 -8.53 16.94
C LEU A 56 13.22 -7.95 17.30
N PHE A 57 12.45 -8.64 18.16
CA PHE A 57 11.09 -8.27 18.51
C PHE A 57 10.92 -8.06 20.03
N GLN A 58 9.93 -7.25 20.42
CA GLN A 58 9.59 -6.96 21.82
C GLN A 58 8.78 -8.12 22.43
N LEU A 59 9.48 -9.19 22.78
CA LEU A 59 8.90 -10.42 23.34
C LEU A 59 9.37 -10.67 24.77
N HIS A 60 8.49 -11.25 25.57
CA HIS A 60 8.85 -11.89 26.83
C HIS A 60 9.70 -13.15 26.60
N PRO A 61 10.41 -13.67 27.63
CA PRO A 61 11.21 -14.89 27.51
C PRO A 61 10.44 -16.14 27.06
N ASP A 62 9.12 -16.15 27.23
CA ASP A 62 8.23 -17.23 26.78
C ASP A 62 7.74 -17.06 25.33
N GLY A 63 8.21 -16.02 24.62
CA GLY A 63 7.90 -15.73 23.23
C GLY A 63 6.62 -14.92 23.01
N ARG A 64 5.87 -14.56 24.06
CA ARG A 64 4.67 -13.72 23.91
C ARG A 64 5.04 -12.24 23.71
N PRO A 65 4.30 -11.49 22.87
CA PRO A 65 4.54 -10.05 22.71
C PRO A 65 4.33 -9.30 24.03
N GLU A 66 5.22 -8.37 24.35
CA GLU A 66 5.02 -7.41 25.44
C GLU A 66 4.10 -6.26 24.98
N TYR A 67 4.35 -5.78 23.77
CA TYR A 67 3.52 -4.80 23.07
C TYR A 67 3.16 -5.31 21.68
N VAL A 68 2.04 -4.83 21.16
CA VAL A 68 1.54 -5.14 19.83
C VAL A 68 1.25 -3.88 19.03
N ALA A 69 1.34 -4.03 17.71
CA ALA A 69 1.06 -2.96 16.77
C ALA A 69 -0.43 -2.62 16.67
N GLY A 70 -0.69 -1.39 16.28
CA GLY A 70 -2.01 -0.87 15.96
C GLY A 70 -1.93 0.60 15.55
N VAL A 71 -3.09 1.25 15.58
CA VAL A 71 -3.24 2.71 15.44
C VAL A 71 -4.17 3.24 16.51
N PRO A 72 -3.95 4.48 17.00
CA PRO A 72 -4.80 5.06 18.03
C PRO A 72 -6.23 5.28 17.53
N PRO A 73 -7.18 5.55 18.43
CA PRO A 73 -8.46 6.12 18.06
C PRO A 73 -8.30 7.36 17.18
N ASP A 74 -9.14 7.47 16.17
CA ASP A 74 -9.23 8.61 15.27
C ASP A 74 -10.69 8.92 14.94
N TYR A 75 -10.91 9.85 14.02
CA TYR A 75 -12.26 10.25 13.62
C TYR A 75 -13.01 9.17 12.81
N PHE A 76 -12.35 8.09 12.41
CA PHE A 76 -12.94 6.93 11.75
C PHE A 76 -13.16 5.73 12.70
N SER A 77 -12.39 5.61 13.79
CA SER A 77 -12.52 4.53 14.77
C SER A 77 -12.40 5.03 16.21
N GLU A 78 -13.50 4.91 16.97
CA GLU A 78 -13.55 5.29 18.40
C GLU A 78 -12.55 4.53 19.28
N THR A 79 -12.18 3.30 18.89
CA THR A 79 -11.28 2.44 19.67
C THR A 79 -9.92 2.20 19.00
N GLY A 80 -9.66 2.88 17.88
CA GLY A 80 -8.50 2.66 17.04
C GLY A 80 -8.52 1.27 16.38
N GLN A 81 -7.36 0.73 16.08
CA GLN A 81 -7.25 -0.65 15.58
C GLN A 81 -6.08 -1.36 16.27
N ARG A 82 -6.35 -2.55 16.81
CA ARG A 82 -5.33 -3.42 17.40
C ARG A 82 -5.03 -4.55 16.42
N TRP A 83 -3.87 -4.50 15.77
CA TRP A 83 -3.51 -5.48 14.73
C TRP A 83 -2.88 -6.75 15.29
N GLY A 84 -2.20 -6.64 16.43
CA GLY A 84 -1.67 -7.81 17.15
C GLY A 84 -0.28 -8.28 16.70
N ASN A 85 0.31 -7.64 15.67
CA ASN A 85 1.69 -7.91 15.27
C ASN A 85 2.68 -7.56 16.39
N PRO A 86 3.79 -8.31 16.58
CA PRO A 86 4.84 -7.93 17.50
C PRO A 86 5.59 -6.70 16.97
N LEU A 87 6.07 -5.87 17.89
CA LEU A 87 6.83 -4.67 17.56
C LEU A 87 8.33 -4.96 17.52
N TYR A 88 9.05 -4.19 16.71
CA TYR A 88 10.49 -4.30 16.56
C TYR A 88 11.25 -3.77 17.78
N ARG A 89 12.41 -4.38 18.06
CA ARG A 89 13.49 -3.77 18.84
C ARG A 89 14.41 -3.01 17.88
N TRP A 90 14.03 -1.78 17.54
CA TRP A 90 14.78 -0.95 16.59
C TRP A 90 16.22 -0.68 17.01
N ASP A 91 16.50 -0.65 18.33
CA ASP A 91 17.84 -0.58 18.89
C ASP A 91 18.69 -1.81 18.52
N ARG A 92 18.12 -3.01 18.59
CA ARG A 92 18.78 -4.26 18.20
C ARG A 92 18.99 -4.36 16.70
N LEU A 93 17.97 -3.98 15.92
CA LEU A 93 18.08 -3.91 14.47
C LEU A 93 19.21 -2.95 14.06
N ARG A 94 19.30 -1.77 14.69
CA ARG A 94 20.38 -0.80 14.44
C ARG A 94 21.75 -1.34 14.81
N GLN A 95 21.89 -2.04 15.94
CA GLN A 95 23.15 -2.69 16.34
C GLN A 95 23.62 -3.77 15.35
N GLN A 96 22.72 -4.30 14.53
CA GLN A 96 23.00 -5.29 13.49
C GLN A 96 23.00 -4.65 12.08
N ASP A 97 23.22 -3.34 11.98
CA ASP A 97 23.21 -2.56 10.74
C ASP A 97 21.95 -2.80 9.88
N TYR A 98 20.81 -3.02 10.54
CA TYR A 98 19.52 -3.30 9.92
C TYR A 98 19.52 -4.51 8.97
N ARG A 99 20.44 -5.47 9.15
CA ARG A 99 20.64 -6.60 8.23
C ARG A 99 19.35 -7.35 7.88
N TRP A 100 18.50 -7.64 8.86
CA TRP A 100 17.23 -8.34 8.64
C TRP A 100 16.32 -7.59 7.65
N TRP A 101 16.20 -6.27 7.80
CA TRP A 101 15.42 -5.42 6.91
C TRP A 101 16.06 -5.28 5.53
N ILE A 102 17.39 -5.20 5.45
CA ILE A 102 18.12 -5.19 4.17
C ILE A 102 17.85 -6.50 3.40
N ASP A 103 17.89 -7.65 4.08
CA ASP A 103 17.61 -8.95 3.47
C ASP A 103 16.14 -9.04 3.01
N ARG A 104 15.21 -8.49 3.79
CA ARG A 104 13.78 -8.36 3.44
C ARG A 104 13.56 -7.49 2.19
N PHE A 105 14.18 -6.32 2.11
CA PHE A 105 14.13 -5.47 0.92
C PHE A 105 14.77 -6.13 -0.29
N ARG A 106 15.96 -6.74 -0.14
CA ARG A 106 16.63 -7.46 -1.22
C ARG A 106 15.74 -8.55 -1.81
N ARG A 107 15.09 -9.33 -0.94
CA ARG A 107 14.14 -10.35 -1.39
C ARG A 107 12.94 -9.71 -2.10
N THR A 108 12.38 -8.64 -1.57
CA THR A 108 11.24 -7.96 -2.17
C THR A 108 11.59 -7.40 -3.56
N PHE A 109 12.72 -6.72 -3.71
CA PHE A 109 13.17 -6.19 -5.01
C PHE A 109 13.55 -7.28 -6.02
N SER A 110 13.83 -8.52 -5.58
CA SER A 110 13.96 -9.65 -6.50
C SER A 110 12.61 -10.06 -7.13
N LEU A 111 11.49 -9.68 -6.51
CA LEU A 111 10.14 -10.03 -6.95
C LEU A 111 9.43 -8.88 -7.68
N VAL A 112 9.74 -7.62 -7.36
CA VAL A 112 9.01 -6.46 -7.88
C VAL A 112 9.94 -5.33 -8.28
N ASP A 113 9.46 -4.40 -9.10
CA ASP A 113 10.23 -3.26 -9.61
C ASP A 113 10.14 -2.03 -8.69
N VAL A 114 9.01 -1.89 -7.99
CA VAL A 114 8.73 -0.86 -7.00
C VAL A 114 8.04 -1.52 -5.81
N VAL A 115 8.26 -1.02 -4.59
CA VAL A 115 7.58 -1.53 -3.39
C VAL A 115 6.80 -0.41 -2.72
N ARG A 116 5.51 -0.62 -2.45
CA ARG A 116 4.77 0.16 -1.47
C ARG A 116 5.19 -0.29 -0.08
N VAL A 117 5.69 0.61 0.74
CA VAL A 117 5.95 0.34 2.16
C VAL A 117 4.71 0.77 2.92
N ASP A 118 3.97 -0.23 3.38
CA ASP A 118 2.74 -0.08 4.16
C ASP A 118 3.02 0.56 5.52
N HIS A 119 2.09 1.39 5.99
CA HIS A 119 2.19 2.10 7.26
C HIS A 119 3.54 2.80 7.44
N PHE A 120 3.98 3.54 6.42
CA PHE A 120 5.30 4.19 6.38
C PHE A 120 5.54 5.10 7.58
N ARG A 121 4.49 5.68 8.15
CA ARG A 121 4.59 6.50 9.36
C ARG A 121 5.28 5.76 10.52
N GLY A 122 5.15 4.43 10.55
CA GLY A 122 5.80 3.50 11.49
C GLY A 122 7.31 3.67 11.61
N PHE A 123 7.95 4.20 10.56
CA PHE A 123 9.38 4.48 10.55
C PHE A 123 9.76 5.79 11.24
N GLU A 124 8.83 6.74 11.38
CA GLU A 124 9.00 7.95 12.19
C GLU A 124 8.62 7.69 13.65
N ALA A 125 7.42 7.13 13.86
CA ALA A 125 6.93 6.67 15.15
C ALA A 125 5.96 5.51 14.94
N TYR A 126 5.67 4.69 15.93
CA TYR A 126 4.64 3.66 15.85
C TYR A 126 3.80 3.66 17.12
N TRP A 127 2.54 3.24 16.99
CA TRP A 127 1.64 3.13 18.14
C TRP A 127 1.85 1.77 18.81
N GLU A 128 2.36 1.78 20.03
CA GLU A 128 2.58 0.57 20.81
C GLU A 128 1.47 0.38 21.86
N ILE A 129 0.80 -0.77 21.78
CA ILE A 129 -0.31 -1.12 22.66
C ILE A 129 0.19 -2.24 23.58
N PRO A 130 0.07 -2.13 24.92
CA PRO A 130 0.41 -3.24 25.81
C PRO A 130 -0.39 -4.48 25.41
N ALA A 131 0.27 -5.63 25.23
CA ALA A 131 -0.35 -6.81 24.62
C ALA A 131 -1.58 -7.33 25.39
N ALA A 132 -1.63 -7.06 26.70
CA ALA A 132 -2.75 -7.38 27.60
C ALA A 132 -4.03 -6.57 27.35
N LYS A 133 -3.97 -5.49 26.56
CA LYS A 133 -5.14 -4.66 26.24
C LYS A 133 -5.92 -5.26 25.07
N GLU A 134 -7.26 -5.16 25.17
CA GLU A 134 -8.18 -5.66 24.15
C GLU A 134 -8.31 -4.69 22.96
N THR A 135 -8.14 -3.38 23.20
CA THR A 135 -8.29 -2.31 22.21
C THR A 135 -7.01 -1.49 22.08
N ALA A 136 -6.98 -0.57 21.11
CA ALA A 136 -5.83 0.31 20.86
C ALA A 136 -5.84 1.62 21.66
N VAL A 137 -6.87 1.85 22.49
CA VAL A 137 -7.07 3.10 23.23
C VAL A 137 -5.91 3.41 24.17
N GLU A 138 -5.41 2.38 24.88
CA GLU A 138 -4.38 2.53 25.92
C GLU A 138 -2.96 2.28 25.37
N GLY A 139 -2.67 2.76 24.17
CA GLY A 139 -1.33 2.75 23.59
C GLY A 139 -0.56 4.06 23.80
N ARG A 140 0.64 4.13 23.23
CA ARG A 140 1.45 5.36 23.14
C ARG A 140 2.28 5.39 21.86
N TRP A 141 2.66 6.58 21.42
CA TRP A 141 3.64 6.74 20.35
C TRP A 141 5.05 6.44 20.87
N ALA A 142 5.75 5.55 20.17
CA ALA A 142 7.17 5.26 20.37
C ALA A 142 7.96 5.60 19.09
N PRO A 143 9.21 6.08 19.20
CA PRO A 143 9.98 6.52 18.04
C PRO A 143 10.38 5.33 17.15
N GLY A 144 10.22 5.50 15.83
CA GLY A 144 10.78 4.61 14.82
C GLY A 144 12.26 4.91 14.54
N PRO A 145 12.88 4.22 13.59
CA PRO A 145 14.30 4.36 13.30
C PRO A 145 14.66 5.58 12.42
N GLY A 146 13.66 6.25 11.84
CA GLY A 146 13.81 7.48 11.04
C GLY A 146 14.63 7.30 9.75
N ALA A 147 15.19 8.41 9.26
CA ALA A 147 15.92 8.45 7.99
C ALA A 147 17.22 7.61 8.00
N ASP A 148 17.85 7.43 9.16
CA ASP A 148 19.10 6.64 9.33
C ASP A 148 18.93 5.21 8.81
N PHE A 149 17.76 4.62 9.06
CA PHE A 149 17.39 3.31 8.54
C PHE A 149 17.42 3.26 7.01
N PHE A 150 16.66 4.16 6.37
CA PHE A 150 16.55 4.15 4.91
C PHE A 150 17.86 4.49 4.21
N ARG A 151 18.66 5.40 4.77
CA ARG A 151 20.02 5.69 4.29
C ARG A 151 20.91 4.46 4.37
N THR A 152 20.88 3.73 5.49
CA THR A 152 21.65 2.50 5.64
C THR A 152 21.21 1.42 4.64
N VAL A 153 19.90 1.32 4.36
CA VAL A 153 19.39 0.39 3.35
C VAL A 153 19.83 0.82 1.94
N GLU A 154 19.75 2.11 1.61
CA GLU A 154 20.20 2.67 0.33
C GLU A 154 21.70 2.49 0.11
N ASP A 155 22.53 2.70 1.14
CA ASP A 155 23.98 2.46 1.09
C ASP A 155 24.32 1.00 0.74
N ARG A 156 23.43 0.05 1.08
CA ARG A 156 23.65 -1.39 0.91
C ARG A 156 23.02 -1.96 -0.35
N LEU A 157 21.92 -1.39 -0.82
CA LEU A 157 21.13 -1.91 -1.95
C LEU A 157 21.13 -0.97 -3.16
N GLY A 158 21.62 0.25 -3.02
CA GLY A 158 21.48 1.32 -4.00
C GLY A 158 20.10 1.98 -3.93
N ARG A 159 19.72 2.67 -5.00
CA ARG A 159 18.45 3.41 -5.11
C ARG A 159 17.27 2.56 -4.64
N LEU A 160 16.42 3.13 -3.79
CA LEU A 160 15.25 2.46 -3.25
C LEU A 160 13.98 2.89 -4.01
N PRO A 161 13.41 2.05 -4.90
CA PRO A 161 12.15 2.35 -5.58
C PRO A 161 10.97 2.09 -4.62
N ILE A 162 10.77 3.01 -3.68
CA ILE A 162 9.75 2.91 -2.63
C ILE A 162 8.63 3.91 -2.87
N ILE A 163 7.38 3.48 -2.66
CA ILE A 163 6.20 4.34 -2.47
C ILE A 163 5.88 4.32 -0.98
N ALA A 164 5.76 5.49 -0.35
CA ALA A 164 5.37 5.59 1.04
C ALA A 164 3.83 5.54 1.14
N GLU A 165 3.30 4.52 1.83
CA GLU A 165 1.91 4.54 2.27
C GLU A 165 1.79 5.53 3.43
N ASP A 166 1.30 6.73 3.12
CA ASP A 166 1.19 7.88 4.00
C ASP A 166 -0.28 8.31 4.17
N LEU A 167 -1.20 7.35 4.33
CA LEU A 167 -2.61 7.61 4.57
C LEU A 167 -2.94 7.64 6.07
N GLY A 168 -4.11 8.20 6.41
CA GLY A 168 -4.59 8.31 7.79
C GLY A 168 -4.02 9.52 8.54
N LEU A 169 -3.84 9.40 9.85
CA LEU A 169 -3.34 10.49 10.70
C LEU A 169 -1.81 10.67 10.54
N ILE A 170 -1.43 11.56 9.64
CA ILE A 170 -0.03 11.87 9.31
C ILE A 170 0.40 13.19 9.93
N THR A 171 1.57 13.20 10.58
CA THR A 171 2.15 14.39 11.22
C THR A 171 3.13 15.11 10.28
N PRO A 172 3.49 16.37 10.55
CA PRO A 172 4.53 17.07 9.80
C PRO A 172 5.87 16.33 9.77
N GLU A 173 6.23 15.61 10.83
CA GLU A 173 7.48 14.84 10.93
C GLU A 173 7.50 13.66 9.96
N VAL A 174 6.37 12.96 9.78
CA VAL A 174 6.24 11.87 8.80
C VAL A 174 6.35 12.42 7.38
N ASN A 175 5.70 13.56 7.11
CA ASN A 175 5.84 14.25 5.82
C ASN A 175 7.29 14.66 5.55
N ALA A 176 7.97 15.23 6.56
CA ALA A 176 9.37 15.61 6.46
C ALA A 176 10.27 14.40 6.18
N LEU A 177 10.05 13.27 6.86
CA LEU A 177 10.80 12.03 6.62
C LEU A 177 10.60 11.52 5.18
N ARG A 178 9.35 11.47 4.70
CA ARG A 178 9.02 11.09 3.31
C ARG A 178 9.73 11.99 2.30
N ASP A 179 9.64 13.30 2.51
CA ASP A 179 10.15 14.31 1.58
C ASP A 179 11.68 14.37 1.58
N GLU A 180 12.32 14.20 2.74
CA GLU A 180 13.78 14.06 2.91
C GLU A 180 14.31 12.86 2.13
N LEU A 181 13.58 11.74 2.15
CA LEU A 181 13.93 10.52 1.42
C LEU A 181 13.49 10.54 -0.05
N GLY A 182 12.80 11.61 -0.50
CA GLY A 182 12.33 11.75 -1.87
C GLY A 182 11.30 10.70 -2.31
N MET A 183 10.60 10.07 -1.36
CA MET A 183 9.64 9.01 -1.64
C MET A 183 8.28 9.60 -2.07
N PRO A 184 7.63 9.10 -3.13
CA PRO A 184 6.27 9.50 -3.45
C PRO A 184 5.28 9.00 -2.39
N GLY A 185 4.36 9.89 -1.99
CA GLY A 185 3.21 9.53 -1.15
C GLY A 185 2.00 9.08 -1.96
N MET A 186 0.97 8.59 -1.29
CA MET A 186 -0.28 8.12 -1.90
C MET A 186 -1.38 9.16 -1.82
N ARG A 187 -2.20 9.27 -2.88
CA ARG A 187 -3.38 10.12 -2.90
C ARG A 187 -4.60 9.32 -3.34
N VAL A 188 -5.68 9.34 -2.56
CA VAL A 188 -6.88 8.53 -2.83
C VAL A 188 -8.08 9.45 -2.96
N ILE A 189 -8.68 9.54 -4.15
CA ILE A 189 -9.72 10.54 -4.43
C ILE A 189 -10.98 10.36 -3.56
N GLN A 190 -11.26 9.14 -3.08
CA GLN A 190 -12.36 8.90 -2.13
C GLN A 190 -12.21 9.67 -0.80
N PHE A 191 -11.00 10.13 -0.45
CA PHE A 191 -10.74 10.93 0.74
C PHE A 191 -10.73 12.45 0.47
N ALA A 192 -11.02 12.89 -0.77
CA ALA A 192 -10.80 14.26 -1.20
C ALA A 192 -11.87 15.27 -0.73
N PHE A 193 -13.08 14.81 -0.42
CA PHE A 193 -14.27 15.68 -0.37
C PHE A 193 -14.73 15.99 1.06
N ASP A 194 -13.80 16.05 2.01
CA ASP A 194 -14.04 16.37 3.44
C ASP A 194 -14.28 17.87 3.71
N GLY A 195 -14.11 18.72 2.71
CA GLY A 195 -14.39 20.16 2.75
C GLY A 195 -13.17 21.04 3.04
N ASP A 196 -12.01 20.48 3.34
CA ASP A 196 -10.77 21.27 3.41
C ASP A 196 -10.23 21.52 2.00
N PRO A 197 -10.14 22.79 1.54
CA PRO A 197 -9.60 23.08 0.22
C PRO A 197 -8.13 22.70 0.05
N HIS A 198 -7.39 22.49 1.15
CA HIS A 198 -5.99 22.06 1.18
C HIS A 198 -5.82 20.55 1.37
N ASN A 199 -6.92 19.79 1.41
CA ASN A 199 -6.85 18.33 1.51
C ASN A 199 -5.98 17.77 0.38
N ILE A 200 -4.92 17.05 0.75
CA ILE A 200 -3.93 16.52 -0.19
C ILE A 200 -4.55 15.53 -1.17
N HIS A 201 -5.69 14.93 -0.83
CA HIS A 201 -6.44 13.98 -1.65
C HIS A 201 -7.32 14.64 -2.72
N LEU A 202 -7.42 15.98 -2.75
CA LEU A 202 -8.00 16.69 -3.90
C LEU A 202 -7.04 16.69 -5.09
N PRO A 203 -7.44 16.26 -6.30
CA PRO A 203 -6.53 16.15 -7.45
C PRO A 203 -5.76 17.44 -7.80
N ARG A 204 -6.36 18.62 -7.57
CA ARG A 204 -5.70 19.92 -7.76
C ARG A 204 -4.50 20.16 -6.82
N ASN A 205 -4.44 19.44 -5.70
CA ASN A 205 -3.38 19.52 -4.69
C ASN A 205 -2.33 18.41 -4.86
N TYR A 206 -2.47 17.54 -5.87
CA TYR A 206 -1.49 16.49 -6.13
C TYR A 206 -0.18 17.09 -6.64
N THR A 207 0.92 16.38 -6.39
CA THR A 207 2.25 16.73 -6.90
C THR A 207 2.81 15.59 -7.72
N ASN A 208 3.82 15.85 -8.54
CA ASN A 208 4.55 14.79 -9.26
C ASN A 208 5.34 13.84 -8.33
N ARG A 209 5.37 14.07 -7.01
CA ARG A 209 5.88 13.15 -5.99
C ARG A 209 4.75 12.39 -5.32
N SER A 210 3.79 11.93 -6.12
CA SER A 210 2.67 11.14 -5.60
C SER A 210 2.21 10.05 -6.55
N VAL A 211 1.59 9.03 -5.96
CA VAL A 211 0.86 7.96 -6.64
C VAL A 211 -0.63 8.14 -6.34
N ALA A 212 -1.41 8.43 -7.37
CA ALA A 212 -2.84 8.68 -7.25
C ALA A 212 -3.64 7.40 -7.47
N TYR A 213 -4.71 7.25 -6.70
CA TYR A 213 -5.64 6.13 -6.72
C TYR A 213 -7.07 6.66 -6.74
N THR A 214 -7.96 5.92 -7.39
CA THR A 214 -9.40 6.09 -7.16
C THR A 214 -9.77 5.54 -5.78
N GLY A 215 -9.37 4.31 -5.51
CA GLY A 215 -9.44 3.63 -4.23
C GLY A 215 -8.28 2.64 -4.11
N THR A 216 -7.98 2.21 -2.88
CA THR A 216 -7.06 1.10 -2.62
C THR A 216 -7.86 -0.21 -2.46
N HIS A 217 -7.21 -1.30 -2.07
CA HIS A 217 -7.89 -2.54 -1.72
C HIS A 217 -8.70 -2.45 -0.41
N ASP A 218 -8.40 -1.47 0.45
CA ASP A 218 -9.10 -1.20 1.71
C ASP A 218 -10.33 -0.30 1.54
N ASN A 219 -10.41 0.39 0.40
CA ASN A 219 -11.54 1.22 0.04
C ASN A 219 -12.66 0.37 -0.56
N ASP A 220 -13.88 0.92 -0.53
CA ASP A 220 -14.94 0.40 -1.39
C ASP A 220 -14.64 0.74 -2.87
N THR A 221 -15.35 0.13 -3.82
CA THR A 221 -15.30 0.57 -5.22
C THR A 221 -15.84 2.00 -5.33
N ILE A 222 -15.49 2.75 -6.37
CA ILE A 222 -16.04 4.10 -6.57
C ILE A 222 -17.58 4.07 -6.59
N THR A 223 -18.18 3.10 -7.29
CA THR A 223 -19.64 2.93 -7.35
C THR A 223 -20.23 2.65 -5.97
N GLY A 224 -19.56 1.81 -5.17
CA GLY A 224 -19.97 1.49 -3.80
C GLY A 224 -19.85 2.70 -2.86
N TRP A 225 -18.69 3.34 -2.87
CA TRP A 225 -18.41 4.58 -2.13
C TRP A 225 -19.40 5.69 -2.49
N TRP A 226 -19.65 5.95 -3.77
CA TRP A 226 -20.58 6.99 -4.22
C TRP A 226 -22.00 6.74 -3.71
N SER A 227 -22.41 5.48 -3.65
CA SER A 227 -23.72 5.07 -3.16
C SER A 227 -23.84 5.24 -1.64
N ALA A 228 -22.75 5.01 -0.90
CA ALA A 228 -22.72 5.00 0.56
C ALA A 228 -22.26 6.31 1.23
N THR A 229 -21.55 7.19 0.51
CA THR A 229 -21.00 8.45 1.06
C THR A 229 -22.12 9.37 1.57
N ASN A 230 -21.80 10.19 2.57
CA ASN A 230 -22.75 11.10 3.18
C ASN A 230 -23.14 12.24 2.22
N SER A 231 -24.27 12.89 2.49
CA SER A 231 -24.83 13.91 1.59
C SER A 231 -23.90 15.11 1.39
N LEU A 232 -23.10 15.48 2.41
CA LEU A 232 -22.21 16.63 2.35
C LEU A 232 -20.97 16.34 1.48
N GLU A 233 -20.35 15.18 1.65
CA GLU A 233 -19.28 14.70 0.77
C GLU A 233 -19.75 14.56 -0.67
N ARG A 234 -20.95 13.99 -0.88
CA ARG A 234 -21.56 13.86 -2.21
C ARG A 234 -21.77 15.22 -2.89
N GLU A 235 -22.30 16.20 -2.17
CA GLU A 235 -22.52 17.55 -2.70
C GLU A 235 -21.19 18.23 -3.06
N ARG A 236 -20.17 18.10 -2.20
CA ARG A 236 -18.83 18.65 -2.45
C ARG A 236 -18.15 18.00 -3.64
N ALA A 237 -18.24 16.67 -3.75
CA ALA A 237 -17.73 15.93 -4.89
C ALA A 237 -18.42 16.38 -6.18
N ARG A 238 -19.76 16.47 -6.19
CA ARG A 238 -20.51 16.98 -7.34
C ARG A 238 -20.08 18.39 -7.73
N ALA A 239 -20.02 19.31 -6.76
CA ALA A 239 -19.60 20.69 -7.00
C ALA A 239 -18.16 20.79 -7.54
N TRP A 240 -17.28 19.86 -7.15
CA TRP A 240 -15.91 19.81 -7.67
C TRP A 240 -15.83 19.22 -9.08
N MET A 241 -16.61 18.17 -9.37
CA MET A 241 -16.64 17.49 -10.67
C MET A 241 -17.30 18.34 -11.77
N GLY A 242 -18.22 19.24 -11.38
CA GLY A 242 -18.92 20.14 -12.30
C GLY A 242 -20.40 19.77 -12.48
N ASP A 243 -20.97 20.12 -13.63
CA ASP A 243 -22.39 19.92 -13.92
C ASP A 243 -22.71 18.45 -14.19
N GLY A 244 -23.68 17.89 -13.46
CA GLY A 244 -24.18 16.52 -13.64
C GLY A 244 -23.99 15.62 -12.42
N GLU A 245 -24.42 14.36 -12.53
CA GLU A 245 -24.08 13.33 -11.55
C GLU A 245 -22.82 12.62 -12.04
N PRO A 246 -21.70 12.65 -11.30
CA PRO A 246 -20.49 11.97 -11.72
C PRO A 246 -20.68 10.46 -11.69
N GLU A 247 -20.18 9.79 -12.72
CA GLU A 247 -20.05 8.35 -12.84
C GLU A 247 -18.65 7.88 -12.39
N GLY A 248 -18.49 6.57 -12.18
CA GLY A 248 -17.21 5.99 -11.75
C GLY A 248 -16.02 6.36 -12.66
N TRP A 249 -16.26 6.47 -13.97
CA TRP A 249 -15.22 6.85 -14.93
C TRP A 249 -14.80 8.31 -14.86
N ASP A 250 -15.63 9.21 -14.34
CA ASP A 250 -15.25 10.61 -14.18
C ASP A 250 -14.18 10.73 -13.08
N PHE A 251 -14.28 9.94 -12.01
CA PHE A 251 -13.25 9.86 -10.96
C PHE A 251 -11.96 9.24 -11.49
N ILE A 252 -12.05 8.24 -12.39
CA ILE A 252 -10.89 7.66 -13.06
C ILE A 252 -10.20 8.73 -13.92
N GLU A 253 -10.95 9.49 -14.72
CA GLU A 253 -10.41 10.60 -15.51
C GLU A 253 -9.77 11.68 -14.63
N ALA A 254 -10.38 12.07 -13.51
CA ALA A 254 -9.78 13.01 -12.57
C ALA A 254 -8.45 12.53 -11.98
N VAL A 255 -8.33 11.24 -11.67
CA VAL A 255 -7.08 10.63 -11.19
C VAL A 255 -6.03 10.59 -12.30
N LEU A 256 -6.39 10.19 -13.52
CA LEU A 256 -5.47 10.18 -14.66
C LEU A 256 -5.05 11.61 -15.07
N ALA A 257 -5.94 12.59 -15.09
CA ALA A 257 -5.61 13.97 -15.46
C ALA A 257 -4.76 14.70 -14.40
N SER A 258 -4.57 14.11 -13.21
CA SER A 258 -3.86 14.75 -12.12
C SER A 258 -2.34 14.87 -12.34
N PRO A 259 -1.64 15.81 -11.65
CA PRO A 259 -0.19 15.91 -11.68
C PRO A 259 0.61 14.73 -11.08
N ALA A 260 -0.06 13.71 -10.54
CA ALA A 260 0.63 12.57 -9.93
C ALA A 260 1.51 11.83 -10.94
N ALA A 261 2.71 11.42 -10.53
CA ALA A 261 3.65 10.70 -11.40
C ALA A 261 3.09 9.34 -11.84
N THR A 262 2.33 8.69 -10.97
CA THR A 262 1.68 7.40 -11.25
C THR A 262 0.21 7.50 -10.89
N ALA A 263 -0.65 6.96 -11.74
CA ALA A 263 -2.08 6.77 -11.46
C ALA A 263 -2.38 5.27 -11.47
N ILE A 264 -3.06 4.77 -10.44
CA ILE A 264 -3.38 3.35 -10.26
C ILE A 264 -4.89 3.21 -10.05
N ILE A 265 -5.52 2.40 -10.90
CA ILE A 265 -6.96 2.20 -10.90
C ILE A 265 -7.24 0.73 -10.55
N PRO A 266 -7.99 0.42 -9.47
CA PRO A 266 -8.48 -0.92 -9.21
C PRO A 266 -9.30 -1.44 -10.38
N LEU A 267 -9.17 -2.74 -10.64
CA LEU A 267 -9.91 -3.38 -11.73
C LEU A 267 -11.43 -3.30 -11.53
N GLN A 268 -11.88 -3.32 -10.28
CA GLN A 268 -13.29 -3.16 -9.93
C GLN A 268 -13.88 -1.84 -10.40
N ASP A 269 -13.09 -0.75 -10.34
CA ASP A 269 -13.53 0.58 -10.77
C ASP A 269 -13.61 0.67 -12.30
N LEU A 270 -12.61 0.09 -13.00
CA LEU A 270 -12.64 -0.02 -14.47
C LEU A 270 -13.89 -0.78 -14.97
N LEU A 271 -14.27 -1.82 -14.22
CA LEU A 271 -15.46 -2.65 -14.48
C LEU A 271 -16.77 -2.03 -13.94
N GLY A 272 -16.71 -0.89 -13.25
CA GLY A 272 -17.89 -0.21 -12.69
C GLY A 272 -18.63 -1.00 -11.60
N LEU A 273 -17.97 -1.92 -10.90
CA LEU A 273 -18.59 -2.82 -9.94
C LEU A 273 -19.02 -2.10 -8.65
N SER A 274 -20.06 -2.60 -8.00
CA SER A 274 -20.56 -2.09 -6.70
C SER A 274 -19.80 -2.68 -5.51
N SER A 275 -20.23 -2.37 -4.28
CA SER A 275 -19.62 -2.84 -3.03
C SER A 275 -19.51 -4.36 -2.88
N GLY A 276 -20.27 -5.14 -3.68
CA GLY A 276 -20.09 -6.59 -3.75
C GLY A 276 -18.71 -7.04 -4.28
N ALA A 277 -17.94 -6.12 -4.85
CA ALA A 277 -16.59 -6.36 -5.36
C ALA A 277 -15.47 -5.77 -4.47
N ARG A 278 -15.82 -5.21 -3.29
CA ARG A 278 -14.82 -4.70 -2.34
C ARG A 278 -13.83 -5.79 -1.95
N MET A 279 -12.54 -5.47 -1.95
CA MET A 279 -11.49 -6.45 -1.67
C MET A 279 -11.31 -6.67 -0.17
N ASN A 280 -11.18 -5.59 0.61
CA ASN A 280 -11.02 -5.66 2.06
C ASN A 280 -11.86 -4.58 2.75
N THR A 281 -12.42 -4.93 3.92
CA THR A 281 -13.03 -3.98 4.86
C THR A 281 -12.18 -3.95 6.12
N PRO A 282 -11.36 -2.90 6.33
CA PRO A 282 -10.53 -2.76 7.53
C PRO A 282 -11.36 -2.92 8.81
N GLY A 283 -10.78 -3.59 9.82
CA GLY A 283 -11.46 -3.90 11.08
C GLY A 283 -12.40 -5.11 11.05
N LYS A 284 -12.72 -5.68 9.88
CA LYS A 284 -13.49 -6.94 9.77
C LYS A 284 -12.54 -8.14 9.62
N ALA A 285 -12.74 -9.18 10.43
CA ALA A 285 -11.85 -10.35 10.43
C ALA A 285 -12.15 -11.38 9.32
N SER A 286 -13.34 -11.36 8.73
CA SER A 286 -13.80 -12.34 7.74
C SER A 286 -14.37 -11.69 6.47
N ASP A 287 -14.52 -12.49 5.42
CA ASP A 287 -15.10 -12.12 4.12
C ASP A 287 -14.29 -11.09 3.31
N ASN A 288 -12.98 -11.00 3.56
CA ASN A 288 -12.05 -10.17 2.80
C ASN A 288 -11.18 -11.06 1.89
N TRP A 289 -10.56 -10.44 0.88
CA TRP A 289 -9.60 -11.09 -0.04
C TRP A 289 -10.19 -12.21 -0.89
N THR A 290 -11.52 -12.22 -1.07
CA THR A 290 -12.25 -13.26 -1.79
C THR A 290 -12.74 -12.83 -3.17
N TRP A 291 -12.74 -11.53 -3.47
CA TRP A 291 -13.20 -11.05 -4.78
C TRP A 291 -12.35 -11.63 -5.91
N ARG A 292 -13.01 -12.07 -6.97
CA ARG A 292 -12.41 -12.57 -8.20
C ARG A 292 -13.16 -12.00 -9.40
N ILE A 293 -12.43 -11.81 -10.50
CA ILE A 293 -12.95 -11.22 -11.75
C ILE A 293 -14.19 -11.94 -12.29
N GLY A 294 -14.32 -13.25 -12.08
CA GLY A 294 -15.48 -14.04 -12.49
C GLY A 294 -15.75 -13.92 -13.99
N SER A 295 -17.01 -13.72 -14.36
CA SER A 295 -17.43 -13.48 -15.75
C SER A 295 -17.21 -12.04 -16.25
N ASN A 296 -16.74 -11.13 -15.40
CA ASN A 296 -16.52 -9.72 -15.74
C ASN A 296 -15.09 -9.51 -16.27
N GLU A 297 -14.66 -10.35 -17.22
CA GLU A 297 -13.32 -10.25 -17.79
C GLU A 297 -13.19 -8.96 -18.63
N PRO A 298 -12.07 -8.22 -18.51
CA PRO A 298 -11.74 -7.11 -19.38
C PRO A 298 -11.77 -7.52 -20.85
N ASP A 299 -12.54 -6.78 -21.63
CA ASP A 299 -12.66 -7.00 -23.07
C ASP A 299 -11.89 -5.93 -23.87
N GLY A 300 -11.92 -6.08 -25.19
CA GLY A 300 -11.27 -5.13 -26.09
C GLY A 300 -11.89 -3.73 -26.04
N ALA A 301 -13.17 -3.59 -25.69
CA ALA A 301 -13.84 -2.30 -25.60
C ALA A 301 -13.38 -1.53 -24.35
N LEU A 302 -13.26 -2.21 -23.21
CA LEU A 302 -12.70 -1.66 -21.99
C LEU A 302 -11.25 -1.23 -22.19
N ALA A 303 -10.43 -2.07 -22.83
CA ALA A 303 -9.05 -1.75 -23.14
C ALA A 303 -8.93 -0.52 -24.07
N ALA A 304 -9.79 -0.42 -25.09
CA ALA A 304 -9.83 0.74 -25.98
C ALA A 304 -10.22 2.03 -25.26
N ARG A 305 -11.25 1.98 -24.41
CA ARG A 305 -11.70 3.12 -23.59
C ARG A 305 -10.59 3.61 -22.65
N LEU A 306 -9.93 2.68 -21.95
CA LEU A 306 -8.82 3.02 -21.06
C LEU A 306 -7.64 3.62 -21.84
N ARG A 307 -7.33 3.09 -23.03
CA ARG A 307 -6.27 3.62 -23.88
C ARG A 307 -6.56 5.05 -24.33
N GLU A 308 -7.77 5.33 -24.81
CA GLU A 308 -8.18 6.68 -25.23
C GLU A 308 -8.03 7.69 -24.08
N LEU A 309 -8.50 7.30 -22.88
CA LEU A 309 -8.37 8.15 -21.70
C LEU A 309 -6.90 8.36 -21.32
N THR A 310 -6.09 7.30 -21.37
CA THR A 310 -4.64 7.34 -21.10
C THR A 310 -3.91 8.28 -22.07
N GLU A 311 -4.31 8.30 -23.35
CA GLU A 311 -3.75 9.20 -24.37
C GLU A 311 -4.18 10.66 -24.14
N ARG A 312 -5.47 10.91 -23.91
CA ARG A 312 -5.99 12.27 -23.65
C ARG A 312 -5.43 12.90 -22.37
N THR A 313 -5.03 12.07 -21.40
CA THR A 313 -4.44 12.52 -20.13
C THR A 313 -2.91 12.49 -20.11
N ASP A 314 -2.26 12.33 -21.28
CA ASP A 314 -0.80 12.35 -21.44
C ASP A 314 -0.05 11.29 -20.59
N ARG A 315 -0.68 10.12 -20.42
CA ARG A 315 -0.11 8.97 -19.69
C ARG A 315 0.29 7.81 -20.60
N LEU A 316 0.08 7.95 -21.92
CA LEU A 316 0.48 6.93 -22.86
C LEU A 316 1.99 6.98 -23.02
N VAL A 317 2.68 5.89 -22.71
CA VAL A 317 4.12 5.77 -22.96
C VAL A 317 4.33 5.93 -24.48
N PRO A 318 5.17 6.88 -24.94
CA PRO A 318 5.45 7.04 -26.36
C PRO A 318 5.93 5.70 -26.92
N SER A 319 5.30 5.23 -28.00
CA SER A 319 5.92 4.16 -28.78
C SER A 319 7.25 4.69 -29.27
N GLU A 320 8.35 3.99 -29.02
CA GLU A 320 9.60 4.30 -29.70
C GLU A 320 9.28 4.39 -31.20
N GLU A 321 9.47 5.57 -31.80
CA GLU A 321 9.57 5.67 -33.24
C GLU A 321 10.60 4.62 -33.63
N LYS A 322 10.17 3.60 -34.39
CA LYS A 322 11.11 2.76 -35.13
C LYS A 322 11.92 3.74 -35.95
N GLY A 323 13.17 3.95 -35.55
CA GLY A 323 14.02 5.01 -36.08
C GLY A 323 13.88 5.11 -37.59
N LEU A 324 13.52 6.30 -38.07
CA LEU A 324 13.98 6.74 -39.36
C LEU A 324 15.51 6.76 -39.27
N THR A 325 16.09 5.84 -40.03
CA THR A 325 17.52 5.60 -40.27
C THR A 325 18.36 6.86 -40.38
#